data_AF-A0A662K0Y4-F1
#
_entry.id   AF-A0A662K0Y4-F1
#
_cell.length_a   1.000
_cell.length_b   1.000
_cell.length_c   1.000
_cell.angle_alpha   90.00
_cell.angle_beta   90.00
_cell.angle_gamma   90.00
#
_symmetry.space_group_name_H-M   'P 1'
#
loop_
_entity.id
_entity.type
_entity.pdbx_description
1 polymer ?
#
loop_
_entity_poly.entity_id
_entity_poly.type
_entity_poly.pdbx_seq_one_letter_code
_entity_poly.pdbx_strand_id
1 'polypeptide(L)'
;MKKTIMCPNCGTRVSYNGKAGERIILSCPNCGTIGSYIFPKKERKRIVLTKKGLVTAAALAVTAFLFLTYVFIPVMQGSTHFLIVLSGSMRPAIHPGDIVVSSCVKPKDVKVGDVITFTDEGNTKNYVTHRVVEVLSEHGVIYYKTKGDANENPDMRLVKSTRLVGRVAFTIPYLGYLPVFAKTFTGFFTLVILPGILIILNEIWNILRPSKRRERLFRGAS
;
A
#
# COMPACT_ATOMS: atom_id res chain seq x y z
N MET A 1 32.94 3.48 -29.54
CA MET A 1 33.41 3.84 -28.19
C MET A 1 34.82 4.39 -28.32
N LYS A 2 35.17 5.48 -27.63
CA LYS A 2 36.52 6.06 -27.66
C LYS A 2 37.26 5.69 -26.36
N LYS A 3 38.48 5.19 -26.47
CA LYS A 3 39.35 4.87 -25.33
C LYS A 3 40.71 5.51 -25.54
N THR A 4 41.14 6.31 -24.59
CA THR A 4 42.50 6.87 -24.54
C THR A 4 43.38 5.96 -23.70
N ILE A 5 44.52 5.55 -24.26
CA ILE A 5 45.48 4.65 -23.64
C ILE A 5 46.84 5.37 -23.64
N MET A 6 47.56 5.27 -22.54
CA MET A 6 48.91 5.84 -22.40
C MET A 6 49.94 4.77 -22.79
N CYS A 7 50.88 5.12 -23.67
CA CYS A 7 51.96 4.23 -24.04
C CYS A 7 52.87 3.98 -22.81
N PRO A 8 53.16 2.72 -22.44
CA PRO A 8 54.03 2.42 -21.31
C PRO A 8 55.49 2.80 -21.57
N ASN A 9 55.91 2.89 -22.83
CA ASN A 9 57.28 3.13 -23.21
C ASN A 9 57.65 4.64 -23.24
N CYS A 10 56.83 5.46 -23.90
CA CYS A 10 57.11 6.89 -24.09
C CYS A 10 56.09 7.85 -23.47
N GLY A 11 55.08 7.34 -22.76
CA GLY A 11 54.05 8.15 -22.09
C GLY A 11 53.04 8.85 -23.03
N THR A 12 53.20 8.75 -24.35
CA THR A 12 52.27 9.36 -25.32
C THR A 12 50.86 8.79 -25.17
N ARG A 13 49.85 9.66 -25.08
CA ARG A 13 48.43 9.26 -25.00
C ARG A 13 47.82 9.18 -26.39
N VAL A 14 47.32 8.02 -26.76
CA VAL A 14 46.69 7.79 -28.07
C VAL A 14 45.23 7.40 -27.86
N SER A 15 44.34 7.97 -28.67
CA SER A 15 42.91 7.67 -28.62
C SER A 15 42.52 6.71 -29.74
N TYR A 16 41.86 5.62 -29.37
CA TYR A 16 41.37 4.63 -30.33
C TYR A 16 39.85 4.52 -30.27
N ASN A 17 39.24 4.32 -31.44
CA ASN A 17 37.82 4.06 -31.60
C ASN A 17 37.61 2.57 -31.89
N GLY A 18 36.58 1.98 -31.30
CA GLY A 18 36.16 0.62 -31.63
C GLY A 18 34.73 0.32 -31.19
N LYS A 19 34.21 -0.79 -31.69
CA LYS A 19 32.89 -1.35 -31.36
C LYS A 19 33.00 -2.24 -30.12
N ALA A 20 31.90 -2.44 -29.41
CA ALA A 20 31.89 -3.24 -28.18
C ALA A 20 32.21 -4.72 -28.50
N GLY A 21 33.21 -5.30 -27.83
CA GLY A 21 33.70 -6.66 -28.07
C GLY A 21 34.74 -6.79 -29.18
N GLU A 22 35.09 -5.69 -29.87
CA GLU A 22 36.11 -5.67 -30.91
C GLU A 22 37.52 -5.64 -30.30
N ARG A 23 38.43 -6.50 -30.80
CA ARG A 23 39.85 -6.44 -30.50
C ARG A 23 40.52 -5.54 -31.55
N ILE A 24 41.16 -4.48 -31.11
CA ILE A 24 41.96 -3.60 -31.96
C ILE A 24 43.44 -3.73 -31.61
N ILE A 25 44.29 -3.59 -32.62
CA ILE A 25 45.73 -3.46 -32.45
C ILE A 25 46.04 -1.98 -32.19
N LEU A 26 46.80 -1.72 -31.14
CA LEU A 26 47.28 -0.39 -30.78
C LEU A 26 48.70 -0.27 -31.33
N SER A 27 48.99 0.82 -32.05
CA SER A 27 50.36 1.18 -32.41
C SER A 27 50.65 2.60 -31.92
N CYS A 28 51.75 2.77 -31.19
CA CYS A 28 52.19 4.07 -30.74
C CYS A 28 52.92 4.81 -31.87
N PRO A 29 52.48 6.00 -32.29
CA PRO A 29 53.12 6.74 -33.38
C PRO A 29 54.50 7.30 -32.99
N ASN A 30 54.80 7.41 -31.70
CA ASN A 30 56.04 8.03 -31.21
C ASN A 30 57.20 7.03 -31.04
N CYS A 31 56.93 5.80 -30.58
CA CYS A 31 57.97 4.81 -30.30
C CYS A 31 57.74 3.44 -30.97
N GLY A 32 56.69 3.31 -31.78
CA GLY A 32 56.38 2.07 -32.50
C GLY A 32 55.90 0.91 -31.62
N THR A 33 55.76 1.07 -30.30
CA THR A 33 55.27 0.00 -29.42
C THR A 33 53.87 -0.46 -29.83
N ILE A 34 53.72 -1.77 -30.01
CA ILE A 34 52.47 -2.42 -30.42
C ILE A 34 51.82 -3.06 -29.18
N GLY A 35 50.50 -2.94 -29.08
CA GLY A 35 49.69 -3.63 -28.08
C GLY A 35 48.35 -4.06 -28.64
N SER A 36 47.49 -4.65 -27.81
CA SER A 36 46.11 -4.92 -28.17
C SER A 36 45.16 -4.50 -27.07
N TYR A 37 43.96 -4.05 -27.47
CA TYR A 37 42.90 -3.70 -26.53
C TYR A 37 41.57 -4.25 -27.01
N ILE A 38 40.81 -4.84 -26.09
CA ILE A 38 39.47 -5.36 -26.36
C ILE A 38 38.47 -4.41 -25.72
N PHE A 39 37.57 -3.85 -26.54
CA PHE A 39 36.49 -3.04 -26.01
C PHE A 39 35.53 -3.91 -25.19
N PRO A 40 35.19 -3.54 -23.95
CA PRO A 40 34.27 -4.33 -23.14
C PRO A 40 32.90 -4.42 -23.82
N LYS A 41 32.34 -5.63 -23.92
CA LYS A 41 30.97 -5.82 -24.39
C LYS A 41 30.02 -5.09 -23.44
N LYS A 42 29.06 -4.36 -23.99
CA LYS A 42 28.01 -3.68 -23.21
C LYS A 42 27.09 -4.78 -22.66
N GLU A 43 27.34 -5.27 -21.45
CA GLU A 43 26.41 -6.18 -20.77
C GLU A 43 25.09 -5.43 -20.56
N ARG A 44 24.08 -5.68 -21.40
CA ARG A 44 22.72 -5.35 -21.02
C ARG A 44 22.41 -6.23 -19.81
N LYS A 45 22.23 -5.64 -18.64
CA LYS A 45 21.61 -6.33 -17.50
C LYS A 45 20.24 -6.81 -17.98
N ARG A 46 20.13 -8.06 -18.43
CA ARG A 46 18.83 -8.71 -18.47
C ARG A 46 18.40 -8.80 -17.01
N ILE A 47 17.29 -8.15 -16.67
CA ILE A 47 16.55 -8.48 -15.46
C ILE A 47 16.11 -9.92 -15.68
N VAL A 48 16.91 -10.88 -15.24
CA VAL A 48 16.54 -12.29 -15.30
C VAL A 48 15.54 -12.47 -14.18
N LEU A 49 14.27 -12.28 -14.51
CA LEU A 49 13.15 -12.67 -13.67
C LEU A 49 13.32 -14.17 -13.43
N THR A 50 13.87 -14.53 -12.28
CA THR A 50 14.07 -15.93 -11.91
C THR A 50 12.69 -16.57 -11.86
N LYS A 51 12.49 -17.79 -12.38
CA LYS A 51 11.17 -18.46 -12.36
C LYS A 51 10.50 -18.38 -10.97
N LYS A 52 11.30 -18.48 -9.90
CA LYS A 52 10.87 -18.28 -8.50
C LYS A 52 10.31 -16.88 -8.22
N GLY A 53 10.97 -15.81 -8.70
CA GLY A 53 10.52 -14.43 -8.55
C GLY A 53 9.23 -14.11 -9.31
N LEU A 54 9.03 -14.75 -10.48
CA LEU A 54 7.78 -14.65 -11.23
C LEU A 54 6.63 -15.34 -10.49
N VAL A 55 6.87 -16.54 -9.94
CA VAL A 55 5.87 -17.29 -9.18
C VAL A 55 5.47 -16.55 -7.91
N THR A 56 6.43 -15.98 -7.17
CA THR A 56 6.12 -15.20 -5.96
C THR A 56 5.38 -13.90 -6.29
N ALA A 57 5.77 -13.21 -7.37
CA ALA A 57 5.07 -11.99 -7.80
C ALA A 57 3.65 -12.30 -8.26
N ALA A 58 3.45 -13.39 -9.02
CA ALA A 58 2.15 -13.85 -9.44
C ALA A 58 1.27 -14.25 -8.24
N ALA A 59 1.81 -14.99 -7.27
CA ALA A 59 1.09 -15.37 -6.06
C ALA A 59 0.63 -14.13 -5.27
N LEU A 60 1.53 -13.16 -5.05
CA LEU A 60 1.18 -11.90 -4.36
C LEU A 60 0.12 -11.10 -5.13
N ALA A 61 0.24 -11.02 -6.46
CA ALA A 61 -0.74 -10.35 -7.31
C ALA A 61 -2.12 -11.03 -7.26
N VAL A 62 -2.17 -12.37 -7.28
CA VAL A 62 -3.42 -13.13 -7.15
C VAL A 62 -4.04 -12.93 -5.77
N THR A 63 -3.25 -13.00 -4.68
CA THR A 63 -3.78 -12.74 -3.33
C THR A 63 -4.29 -11.31 -3.17
N ALA A 64 -3.56 -10.33 -3.71
CA ALA A 64 -3.99 -8.94 -3.69
C ALA A 64 -5.27 -8.75 -4.50
N PHE A 65 -5.39 -9.39 -5.67
CA PHE A 65 -6.58 -9.34 -6.50
C PHE A 65 -7.80 -9.97 -5.82
N LEU A 66 -7.65 -11.15 -5.21
CA LEU A 66 -8.73 -11.83 -4.47
C LEU A 66 -9.16 -11.03 -3.24
N PHE A 67 -8.21 -10.44 -2.51
CA PHE A 67 -8.52 -9.56 -1.39
C PHE A 67 -9.25 -8.29 -1.87
N LEU A 68 -8.78 -7.68 -2.96
CA LEU A 68 -9.43 -6.54 -3.58
C LEU A 68 -10.85 -6.90 -4.01
N THR A 69 -11.09 -8.02 -4.70
CA THR A 69 -12.44 -8.35 -5.16
C THR A 69 -13.38 -8.64 -4.00
N TYR A 70 -12.94 -9.38 -2.98
CA TYR A 70 -13.77 -9.71 -1.83
C TYR A 70 -14.16 -8.49 -0.99
N VAL A 71 -13.27 -7.50 -0.86
CA VAL A 71 -13.53 -6.28 -0.08
C VAL A 71 -14.14 -5.17 -0.94
N PHE A 72 -13.68 -4.97 -2.17
CA PHE A 72 -14.03 -3.82 -3.02
C PHE A 72 -15.41 -3.96 -3.65
N ILE A 73 -15.82 -5.16 -4.07
CA ILE A 73 -17.14 -5.40 -4.68
C ILE A 73 -18.29 -5.03 -3.72
N PRO A 74 -18.35 -5.53 -2.48
CA PRO A 74 -19.45 -5.18 -1.57
C PRO A 74 -19.45 -3.71 -1.14
N VAL A 75 -18.29 -3.06 -1.17
CA VAL A 75 -18.16 -1.62 -0.90
C VAL A 75 -18.70 -0.79 -2.06
N MET A 76 -18.35 -1.13 -3.31
CA MET A 76 -18.84 -0.45 -4.51
C MET A 76 -20.34 -0.61 -4.72
N GLN A 77 -20.92 -1.74 -4.29
CA GLN A 77 -22.36 -1.98 -4.34
C GLN A 77 -23.14 -1.21 -3.25
N GLY A 78 -22.49 -0.34 -2.47
CA GLY A 78 -23.14 0.46 -1.42
C GLY A 78 -23.71 -0.37 -0.27
N SER A 79 -23.32 -1.65 -0.17
CA SER A 79 -23.83 -2.57 0.84
C SER A 79 -23.01 -2.53 2.13
N THR A 80 -22.00 -1.67 2.21
CA THR A 80 -21.07 -1.57 3.34
C THR A 80 -20.73 -0.11 3.64
N HIS A 81 -20.87 0.30 4.90
CA HIS A 81 -20.56 1.62 5.39
C HIS A 81 -19.36 1.58 6.34
N PHE A 82 -18.39 2.47 6.12
CA PHE A 82 -17.25 2.68 7.02
C PHE A 82 -17.49 3.92 7.86
N LEU A 83 -17.60 3.76 9.18
CA LEU A 83 -17.91 4.83 10.10
C LEU A 83 -16.83 4.94 11.17
N ILE A 84 -16.38 6.16 11.43
CA ILE A 84 -15.44 6.43 12.52
C ILE A 84 -16.26 6.60 13.80
N VAL A 85 -15.90 5.86 14.84
CA VAL A 85 -16.55 5.92 16.13
C VAL A 85 -16.10 7.17 16.87
N LEU A 86 -17.05 8.02 17.26
CA LEU A 86 -16.77 9.30 17.92
C LEU A 86 -17.02 9.26 19.42
N SER A 87 -17.91 8.40 19.90
CA SER A 87 -18.33 8.31 21.30
C SER A 87 -17.88 7.00 21.96
N GLY A 88 -17.90 6.98 23.30
CA GLY A 88 -17.55 5.81 24.10
C GLY A 88 -18.74 4.94 24.51
N SER A 89 -19.93 5.11 23.92
CA SER A 89 -21.15 4.42 24.37
C SER A 89 -21.12 2.91 24.14
N MET A 90 -20.25 2.43 23.26
CA MET A 90 -20.10 1.01 22.93
C MET A 90 -18.89 0.35 23.62
N ARG A 91 -18.29 0.99 24.62
CA ARG A 91 -17.20 0.37 25.40
C ARG A 91 -17.74 -0.80 26.24
N PRO A 92 -16.94 -1.87 26.45
CA PRO A 92 -15.56 -2.08 25.99
C PRO A 92 -15.46 -2.70 24.59
N ALA A 93 -16.57 -3.03 23.93
CA ALA A 93 -16.56 -3.74 22.65
C ALA A 93 -16.02 -2.86 21.50
N ILE A 94 -16.35 -1.56 21.50
CA ILE A 94 -15.97 -0.61 20.46
C ILE A 94 -15.51 0.69 21.13
N HIS A 95 -14.36 1.21 20.69
CA HIS A 95 -13.74 2.39 21.27
C HIS A 95 -13.84 3.61 20.34
N PRO A 96 -13.83 4.84 20.89
CA PRO A 96 -13.62 6.04 20.09
C PRO A 96 -12.34 5.93 19.26
N GLY A 97 -12.41 6.32 17.98
CA GLY A 97 -11.30 6.22 17.04
C GLY A 97 -11.21 4.88 16.29
N ASP A 98 -12.06 3.91 16.59
CA ASP A 98 -12.20 2.70 15.79
C ASP A 98 -12.97 2.99 14.49
N ILE A 99 -12.70 2.19 13.45
CA ILE A 99 -13.56 2.14 12.26
C ILE A 99 -14.51 0.96 12.40
N VAL A 100 -15.80 1.24 12.34
CA VAL A 100 -16.87 0.25 12.28
C VAL A 100 -17.22 0.00 10.82
N VAL A 101 -17.23 -1.27 10.41
CA VAL A 101 -17.68 -1.71 9.10
C VAL A 101 -19.08 -2.30 9.26
N SER A 102 -20.08 -1.55 8.80
CA SER A 102 -21.49 -1.94 8.88
C SER A 102 -21.99 -2.42 7.52
N SER A 103 -22.47 -3.67 7.46
CA SER A 103 -23.02 -4.26 6.24
C SER A 103 -24.55 -4.16 6.23
N CYS A 104 -25.12 -3.81 5.08
CA CYS A 104 -26.56 -3.77 4.88
C CYS A 104 -27.16 -5.17 5.09
N VAL A 105 -28.16 -5.27 5.95
CA VAL A 105 -28.89 -6.51 6.24
C VAL A 105 -30.39 -6.27 6.12
N LYS A 106 -31.16 -7.31 5.81
CA LYS A 106 -32.62 -7.18 5.82
C LYS A 106 -33.07 -6.93 7.26
N PRO A 107 -34.06 -6.05 7.50
CA PRO A 107 -34.57 -5.80 8.84
C PRO A 107 -34.95 -7.07 9.62
N LYS A 108 -35.53 -8.06 8.93
CA LYS A 108 -35.95 -9.34 9.54
C LYS A 108 -34.78 -10.22 10.03
N ASP A 109 -33.58 -9.97 9.55
CA ASP A 109 -32.40 -10.76 9.89
C ASP A 109 -31.67 -10.23 11.14
N VAL A 110 -32.03 -9.02 11.60
CA VAL A 110 -31.48 -8.41 12.81
C VAL A 110 -32.07 -9.09 14.04
N LYS A 111 -31.21 -9.50 14.97
CA LYS A 111 -31.58 -10.22 16.19
C LYS A 111 -31.14 -9.48 17.45
N VAL A 112 -31.75 -9.84 18.57
CA VAL A 112 -31.27 -9.39 19.89
C VAL A 112 -29.81 -9.81 20.06
N GLY A 113 -28.99 -8.86 20.52
CA GLY A 113 -27.54 -9.00 20.68
C GLY A 113 -26.72 -8.47 19.49
N ASP A 114 -27.32 -8.27 18.31
CA ASP A 114 -26.64 -7.66 17.17
C ASP A 114 -26.30 -6.19 17.46
N VAL A 115 -25.16 -5.73 16.97
CA VAL A 115 -24.81 -4.30 16.96
C VAL A 115 -25.22 -3.73 15.62
N ILE A 116 -26.09 -2.72 15.64
CA ILE A 116 -26.61 -2.10 14.43
C ILE A 116 -26.23 -0.63 14.35
N THR A 117 -26.03 -0.15 13.13
CA THR A 117 -25.90 1.26 12.83
C THR A 117 -27.23 1.76 12.24
N PHE A 118 -27.70 2.89 12.72
CA PHE A 118 -28.92 3.54 12.26
C PHE A 118 -28.77 5.07 12.24
N THR A 119 -29.66 5.75 11.51
CA THR A 119 -29.68 7.23 11.50
C THR A 119 -30.39 7.80 12.73
N ASP A 120 -29.98 8.97 13.22
CA ASP A 120 -30.62 9.64 14.38
C ASP A 120 -31.88 10.44 13.97
N GLU A 121 -32.95 10.41 14.76
CA GLU A 121 -34.28 10.99 14.39
C GLU A 121 -34.19 12.49 14.16
N GLY A 122 -33.35 13.19 14.91
CA GLY A 122 -33.17 14.63 14.78
C GLY A 122 -32.27 15.05 13.63
N ASN A 123 -31.43 14.15 13.11
CA ASN A 123 -30.51 14.45 12.02
C ASN A 123 -30.12 13.18 11.25
N THR A 124 -30.64 13.04 10.04
CA THR A 124 -30.37 11.90 9.16
C THR A 124 -28.92 11.82 8.68
N LYS A 125 -28.11 12.88 8.88
CA LYS A 125 -26.67 12.86 8.61
C LYS A 125 -25.85 12.22 9.74
N ASN A 126 -26.44 12.05 10.92
CA ASN A 126 -25.78 11.45 12.06
C ASN A 126 -26.11 9.97 12.15
N TYR A 127 -25.07 9.17 12.35
CA TYR A 127 -25.17 7.73 12.53
C TYR A 127 -24.92 7.38 13.99
N VAL A 128 -25.75 6.50 14.54
CA VAL A 128 -25.63 5.95 15.89
C VAL A 128 -25.43 4.45 15.76
N THR A 129 -24.53 3.88 16.57
CA THR A 129 -24.24 2.45 16.56
C THR A 129 -24.43 1.91 17.97
N HIS A 130 -25.45 1.07 18.18
CA HIS A 130 -25.79 0.49 19.49
C HIS A 130 -26.23 -0.97 19.35
N ARG A 131 -26.24 -1.70 20.48
CA ARG A 131 -26.67 -3.10 20.52
C ARG A 131 -28.18 -3.21 20.63
N VAL A 132 -28.77 -4.11 19.85
CA VAL A 132 -30.19 -4.45 19.93
C VAL A 132 -30.43 -5.25 21.20
N VAL A 133 -31.29 -4.73 22.07
CA VAL A 133 -31.72 -5.42 23.30
C VAL A 133 -33.12 -6.03 23.15
N GLU A 134 -33.91 -5.53 22.19
CA GLU A 134 -35.27 -6.01 21.94
C GLU A 134 -35.65 -5.77 20.48
N VAL A 135 -36.39 -6.72 19.89
CA VAL A 135 -36.98 -6.59 18.54
C VAL A 135 -38.49 -6.66 18.68
N LEU A 136 -39.17 -5.60 18.27
CA LEU A 136 -40.61 -5.44 18.35
C LEU A 136 -41.19 -5.43 16.94
N SER A 137 -42.39 -5.99 16.76
CA SER A 137 -43.11 -5.88 15.49
C SER A 137 -44.54 -5.45 15.75
N GLU A 138 -44.90 -4.29 15.20
CA GLU A 138 -46.23 -3.70 15.34
C GLU A 138 -46.75 -3.32 13.95
N HIS A 139 -47.96 -3.75 13.60
CA HIS A 139 -48.62 -3.42 12.33
C HIS A 139 -47.76 -3.74 11.09
N GLY A 140 -46.94 -4.79 11.14
CA GLY A 140 -46.03 -5.19 10.06
C GLY A 140 -44.75 -4.36 9.95
N VAL A 141 -44.53 -3.40 10.85
CA VAL A 141 -43.30 -2.60 10.94
C VAL A 141 -42.42 -3.18 12.06
N ILE A 142 -41.12 -3.27 11.80
CA ILE A 142 -40.14 -3.74 12.79
C ILE A 142 -39.52 -2.54 13.48
N TYR A 143 -39.39 -2.64 14.80
CA TYR A 143 -38.76 -1.66 15.67
C TYR A 143 -37.66 -2.35 16.48
N TYR A 144 -36.57 -1.64 16.71
CA TYR A 144 -35.47 -2.11 17.54
C TYR A 144 -35.36 -1.22 18.76
N LYS A 145 -35.29 -1.84 19.94
CA LYS A 145 -34.82 -1.16 21.14
C LYS A 145 -33.32 -1.36 21.22
N THR A 146 -32.59 -0.27 21.29
CA THR A 146 -31.13 -0.29 21.29
C THR A 146 -30.57 0.21 22.61
N LYS A 147 -29.34 -0.16 22.91
CA LYS A 147 -28.60 0.27 24.09
C LYS A 147 -27.11 0.33 23.74
N GLY A 148 -26.45 1.41 24.11
CA GLY A 148 -24.97 1.44 24.12
C GLY A 148 -24.44 0.50 25.20
N ASP A 149 -23.43 -0.31 24.87
CA ASP A 149 -22.86 -1.31 25.81
C ASP A 149 -22.39 -0.68 27.14
N ALA A 150 -21.94 0.58 27.12
CA ALA A 150 -21.51 1.34 28.30
C ALA A 150 -22.63 2.16 28.96
N ASN A 151 -23.81 2.25 28.35
CA ASN A 151 -24.93 3.01 28.91
C ASN A 151 -25.61 2.22 30.03
N GLU A 152 -26.13 2.90 31.06
CA GLU A 152 -26.89 2.22 32.13
C GLU A 152 -28.26 1.76 31.64
N ASN A 153 -28.98 2.66 30.96
CA ASN A 153 -30.34 2.44 30.50
C ASN A 153 -30.39 2.24 28.97
N PRO A 154 -31.38 1.48 28.45
CA PRO A 154 -31.69 1.44 27.03
C PRO A 154 -32.04 2.83 26.48
N ASP A 155 -31.86 3.01 25.18
CA ASP A 155 -32.27 4.23 24.50
C ASP A 155 -33.78 4.42 24.62
N MET A 156 -34.21 5.66 24.89
CA MET A 156 -35.64 5.98 25.10
C MET A 156 -36.48 5.80 23.84
N ARG A 157 -35.86 5.95 22.66
CA ARG A 157 -36.55 5.93 21.37
C ARG A 157 -36.34 4.60 20.67
N LEU A 158 -37.42 4.07 20.09
CA LEU A 158 -37.36 2.88 19.26
C LEU A 158 -36.86 3.23 17.86
N VAL A 159 -35.97 2.40 17.33
CA VAL A 159 -35.42 2.56 15.99
C VAL A 159 -36.31 1.83 14.98
N LYS A 160 -36.98 2.58 14.09
CA LYS A 160 -37.74 1.99 12.98
C LYS A 160 -36.83 1.28 11.99
N SER A 161 -37.29 0.17 11.42
CA SER A 161 -36.55 -0.59 10.39
C SER A 161 -36.15 0.21 9.17
N THR A 162 -36.87 1.27 8.82
CA THR A 162 -36.54 2.19 7.71
C THR A 162 -35.28 3.02 7.95
N ARG A 163 -34.82 3.07 9.19
CA ARG A 163 -33.66 3.88 9.63
C ARG A 163 -32.41 3.03 9.84
N LEU A 164 -32.56 1.71 9.73
CA LEU A 164 -31.47 0.75 9.78
C LEU A 164 -30.55 0.99 8.59
N VAL A 165 -29.28 1.26 8.88
CA VAL A 165 -28.23 1.39 7.87
C VAL A 165 -27.55 0.05 7.66
N GLY A 166 -27.31 -0.69 8.75
CA GLY A 166 -26.79 -2.04 8.65
C GLY A 166 -26.43 -2.64 10.01
N ARG A 167 -25.86 -3.84 9.95
CA ARG A 167 -25.31 -4.55 11.11
C ARG A 167 -23.79 -4.50 11.05
N VAL A 168 -23.17 -4.25 12.20
CA VAL A 168 -21.71 -4.25 12.33
C VAL A 168 -21.17 -5.64 12.03
N ALA A 169 -20.32 -5.75 11.01
CA ALA A 169 -19.66 -6.98 10.63
C ALA A 169 -18.35 -7.15 11.41
N PHE A 170 -17.52 -6.11 11.44
CA PHE A 170 -16.26 -6.08 12.18
C PHE A 170 -15.81 -4.65 12.48
N THR A 171 -14.87 -4.51 13.42
CA THR A 171 -14.25 -3.25 13.79
C THR A 171 -12.74 -3.30 13.54
N ILE A 172 -12.17 -2.18 13.13
CA ILE A 172 -10.72 -2.03 12.97
C ILE A 172 -10.26 -1.02 14.02
N PRO A 173 -9.54 -1.47 15.06
CA PRO A 173 -9.16 -0.60 16.17
C PRO A 173 -8.16 0.46 15.71
N TYR A 174 -8.27 1.67 16.29
CA TYR A 174 -7.38 2.83 16.06
C TYR A 174 -7.31 3.39 14.62
N LEU A 175 -7.87 2.72 13.62
CA LEU A 175 -7.72 3.12 12.22
C LEU A 175 -8.45 4.44 11.91
N GLY A 176 -9.44 4.82 12.71
CA GLY A 176 -10.15 6.09 12.60
C GLY A 176 -9.30 7.30 12.99
N TYR A 177 -8.17 7.10 13.68
CA TYR A 177 -7.18 8.15 13.92
C TYR A 177 -6.31 8.44 12.70
N LEU A 178 -6.20 7.52 11.73
CA LEU A 178 -5.32 7.69 10.57
C LEU A 178 -5.73 8.88 9.68
N PRO A 179 -7.01 9.07 9.30
CA PRO A 179 -7.42 10.25 8.54
C PRO A 179 -7.24 11.56 9.32
N VAL A 180 -7.39 11.52 10.65
CA VAL A 180 -7.17 12.67 11.53
C VAL A 180 -5.69 13.03 11.58
N PHE A 181 -4.83 12.03 11.76
CA PHE A 181 -3.38 12.18 11.77
C PHE A 181 -2.86 12.66 10.41
N ALA A 182 -3.34 12.11 9.30
CA ALA A 182 -2.94 12.52 7.95
C ALA A 182 -3.26 13.99 7.63
N LYS A 183 -4.25 14.59 8.30
CA LYS A 183 -4.57 16.03 8.19
C LYS A 183 -3.63 16.93 9.00
N THR A 184 -2.87 16.38 9.94
CA THR A 184 -1.85 17.14 10.67
C THR A 184 -0.62 17.37 9.79
N PHE A 185 0.11 18.48 9.99
CA PHE A 185 1.32 18.76 9.22
C PHE A 185 2.36 17.65 9.36
N THR A 186 2.57 17.16 10.58
CA THR A 186 3.50 16.06 10.89
C THR A 186 3.05 14.75 10.26
N GLY A 187 1.76 14.42 10.32
CA GLY A 187 1.23 13.21 9.70
C GLY A 187 1.29 13.25 8.17
N PHE A 188 0.94 14.38 7.55
CA PHE A 188 1.09 14.57 6.11
C PHE A 188 2.55 14.41 5.66
N PHE A 189 3.49 15.05 6.36
CA PHE A 189 4.91 14.94 6.06
C PHE A 189 5.39 13.47 6.19
N THR A 190 5.01 12.79 7.26
CA THR A 190 5.46 11.42 7.54
C THR A 190 4.85 10.39 6.60
N LEU A 191 3.58 10.53 6.24
CA LEU A 191 2.85 9.55 5.41
C LEU A 191 3.01 9.78 3.91
N VAL A 192 3.28 11.01 3.49
CA VAL A 192 3.31 11.38 2.06
C VAL A 192 4.69 11.85 1.63
N ILE A 193 5.23 12.87 2.28
CA ILE A 193 6.46 13.55 1.84
C ILE A 193 7.70 12.65 2.08
N LEU A 194 7.85 12.09 3.27
CA LEU A 194 9.00 11.27 3.63
C LEU A 194 9.14 10.02 2.74
N PRO A 195 8.09 9.20 2.51
CA PRO A 195 8.17 8.08 1.57
C PRO A 195 8.49 8.54 0.14
N GLY A 196 7.90 9.67 -0.29
CA GLY A 196 8.20 10.26 -1.60
C GLY A 196 9.69 10.61 -1.75
N ILE A 197 10.27 11.27 -0.74
CA ILE A 197 11.70 11.59 -0.71
C ILE A 197 12.54 10.31 -0.73
N LEU A 198 12.19 9.29 0.07
CA LEU A 198 12.93 8.03 0.10
C LEU A 198 12.93 7.31 -1.25
N ILE A 199 11.80 7.31 -1.96
CA ILE A 199 11.70 6.75 -3.32
C ILE A 199 12.60 7.52 -4.29
N ILE A 200 12.55 8.86 -4.25
CA ILE A 200 13.38 9.73 -5.10
C ILE A 200 14.87 9.50 -4.81
N LEU A 201 15.26 9.48 -3.53
CA LEU A 201 16.65 9.23 -3.12
C LEU A 201 17.12 7.84 -3.54
N ASN A 202 16.26 6.82 -3.43
CA ASN A 202 16.57 5.47 -3.89
C ASN A 202 16.79 5.43 -5.41
N GLU A 203 15.99 6.15 -6.19
CA GLU A 203 16.16 6.22 -7.65
C GLU A 203 17.43 6.97 -8.03
N ILE A 204 17.70 8.12 -7.40
CA ILE A 204 18.95 8.87 -7.57
C ILE A 204 20.15 8.00 -7.22
N TRP A 205 20.10 7.27 -6.12
CA TRP A 205 21.18 6.38 -5.69
C TRP A 205 21.38 5.20 -6.65
N ASN A 206 20.31 4.65 -7.22
CA ASN A 206 20.39 3.61 -8.25
C ASN A 206 21.01 4.12 -9.55
N ILE A 207 20.75 5.38 -9.93
CA ILE A 207 21.38 6.04 -11.08
C ILE A 207 22.86 6.34 -10.81
N LEU A 208 23.17 6.85 -9.62
CA LEU A 208 24.52 7.27 -9.24
C LEU A 208 25.44 6.09 -8.90
N ARG A 209 24.91 4.95 -8.44
CA ARG A 209 25.74 3.76 -8.17
C ARG A 209 26.41 3.30 -9.46
N PRO A 210 27.74 3.46 -9.61
CA PRO A 210 28.47 2.84 -10.70
C PRO A 210 28.27 1.35 -10.53
N SER A 211 27.91 0.64 -11.59
CA SER A 211 27.76 -0.81 -11.53
C SER A 211 29.06 -1.41 -10.99
N LYS A 212 29.07 -1.88 -9.72
CA LYS A 212 30.20 -2.56 -9.05
C LYS A 212 30.62 -3.88 -9.71
N ARG A 213 30.19 -4.14 -10.94
CA ARG A 213 30.60 -5.25 -11.80
C ARG A 213 31.76 -4.88 -12.71
N ARG A 214 32.60 -3.92 -12.32
CA ARG A 214 33.81 -3.53 -13.07
C ARG A 214 35.12 -3.92 -12.38
N GLU A 215 35.11 -4.20 -11.07
CA GLU A 215 36.33 -4.53 -10.33
C GLU A 215 36.67 -6.02 -10.26
N ARG A 216 35.72 -6.94 -10.43
CA ARG A 216 36.02 -8.39 -10.40
C ARG A 216 36.72 -8.90 -11.66
N LEU A 217 36.66 -8.18 -12.78
CA LEU A 217 37.30 -8.58 -14.04
C LEU A 217 38.81 -8.28 -14.07
N PHE A 218 39.34 -7.49 -13.13
CA PHE A 218 40.77 -7.14 -13.09
C PHE A 218 41.61 -7.96 -12.09
N ARG A 219 41.01 -8.79 -11.23
CA ARG A 219 41.73 -9.63 -10.25
C ARG A 219 41.89 -11.10 -10.65
N GLY A 220 41.42 -11.51 -11.83
CA GLY A 220 41.52 -12.89 -12.32
C GLY A 220 42.48 -13.09 -13.49
N ALA A 221 43.30 -12.10 -13.81
CA ALA A 221 44.32 -12.17 -14.85
C ALA A 221 45.69 -11.93 -14.23
N SER A 222 46.16 -12.90 -13.48
CA SER A 222 47.53 -13.07 -13.02
C SER A 222 47.92 -14.52 -13.26
#